data_AF-A0A6J4FZS8-F1
#
_entry.id   AF-A0A6J4FZS8-F1
#
_cell.length_a   1.000
_cell.length_b   1.000
_cell.length_c   1.000
_cell.angle_alpha   90.00
_cell.angle_beta   90.00
_cell.angle_gamma   90.00
#
_symmetry.space_group_name_H-M   'P 1'
#
loop_
_entity.id
_entity.type
_entity.pdbx_description
1 polymer ?
#
loop_
_entity_poly.entity_id
_entity_poly.type
_entity_poly.pdbx_seq_one_letter_code
_entity_poly.pdbx_strand_id
1 'polypeptide(L)'
;MIEVHAQQPIAVVNIDLDERAFVFPAGKSLLQLKVVAFESGLSFEGVFAFNNGKAQHHLFKLNVEDAVDFSRKLVDGVYRAQSGHLLSDYVMVSLNVVANGYVFQIGDMTDPKEIYIGTGSIWRVCKGLLQALDHVRPKQSN
;
A
#
# COMPACT_ATOMS: atom_id res chain seq x y z
N MET A 1 -23.43 1.69 22.86
CA MET A 1 -22.15 1.00 22.59
C MET A 1 -22.31 0.43 21.19
N ILE A 2 -21.76 1.10 20.17
CA ILE A 2 -21.99 0.73 18.76
C ILE A 2 -20.96 -0.35 18.43
N GLU A 3 -21.41 -1.59 18.24
CA GLU A 3 -20.57 -2.65 17.68
C GLU A 3 -20.18 -2.24 16.26
N VAL A 4 -18.92 -1.89 16.07
CA VAL A 4 -18.35 -1.72 14.73
C VAL A 4 -18.24 -3.12 14.15
N HIS A 5 -19.24 -3.53 13.37
CA HIS A 5 -19.15 -4.76 12.59
C HIS A 5 -17.93 -4.66 11.67
N ALA A 6 -16.89 -5.44 11.96
CA ALA A 6 -15.73 -5.56 11.10
C ALA A 6 -16.21 -6.11 9.75
N GLN A 7 -16.12 -5.30 8.69
CA GLN A 7 -16.43 -5.76 7.34
C GLN A 7 -15.58 -7.00 7.01
N GLN A 8 -16.21 -8.02 6.43
CA GLN A 8 -15.47 -9.17 5.96
C GLN A 8 -14.66 -8.79 4.71
N PRO A 9 -13.38 -9.22 4.62
CA PRO A 9 -12.58 -8.96 3.44
C PRO A 9 -13.11 -9.77 2.25
N ILE A 10 -13.23 -9.12 1.09
CA ILE A 10 -13.55 -9.77 -0.20
C ILE A 10 -12.36 -10.62 -0.66
N ALA A 11 -11.15 -10.07 -0.53
CA ALA A 11 -9.92 -10.71 -0.95
C ALA A 11 -8.72 -10.21 -0.15
N VAL A 12 -7.67 -11.01 -0.13
CA VAL A 12 -6.38 -10.66 0.48
C VAL A 12 -5.28 -10.98 -0.51
N VAL A 13 -4.50 -9.97 -0.89
CA VAL A 13 -3.34 -10.11 -1.75
C VAL A 13 -2.08 -9.89 -0.91
N ASN A 14 -1.26 -10.93 -0.80
CA ASN A 14 0.04 -10.85 -0.14
C ASN A 14 1.12 -10.59 -1.19
N ILE A 15 1.92 -9.56 -0.98
CA ILE A 15 2.97 -9.13 -1.91
C ILE A 15 4.31 -9.30 -1.21
N ASP A 16 5.09 -10.27 -1.66
CA ASP A 16 6.45 -10.47 -1.18
C ASP A 16 7.35 -9.31 -1.60
N LEU A 17 8.08 -8.76 -0.64
CA LEU A 17 9.09 -7.73 -0.85
C LEU A 17 10.49 -8.34 -0.80
N ASP A 18 11.48 -7.57 -1.22
CA ASP A 18 12.89 -7.96 -1.10
C ASP A 18 13.50 -7.49 0.22
N GLU A 19 14.75 -7.83 0.47
CA GLU A 19 15.50 -7.44 1.67
C GLU A 19 15.71 -5.92 1.80
N ARG A 20 15.39 -5.15 0.75
CA ARG A 20 15.50 -3.68 0.71
C ARG A 20 14.15 -3.00 0.92
N ALA A 21 13.27 -3.61 1.71
CA ALA A 21 12.02 -3.01 2.14
C ALA A 21 11.98 -2.73 3.65
N PHE A 22 11.67 -1.49 4.02
CA PHE A 22 11.71 -1.02 5.42
C PHE A 22 10.60 -0.02 5.73
N VAL A 23 10.18 0.03 6.99
CA VAL A 23 9.30 1.09 7.49
C VAL A 23 10.07 2.01 8.44
N PHE A 24 9.99 3.32 8.19
CA PHE A 24 10.57 4.38 9.02
C PHE A 24 9.45 5.17 9.73
N PRO A 25 9.65 5.67 10.97
CA PRO A 25 10.89 5.69 11.76
C PRO A 25 11.23 4.38 12.48
N ALA A 26 10.37 3.35 12.40
CA ALA A 26 10.55 2.12 13.16
C ALA A 26 11.80 1.30 12.80
N GLY A 27 12.41 1.54 11.63
CA GLY A 27 13.60 0.82 11.14
C GLY A 27 13.37 -0.69 10.91
N LYS A 28 12.10 -1.12 10.81
CA LYS A 28 11.75 -2.54 10.71
C LYS A 28 11.77 -3.00 9.25
N SER A 29 12.38 -4.15 9.00
CA SER A 29 12.31 -4.81 7.69
C SER A 29 10.89 -5.30 7.41
N LEU A 30 10.37 -4.91 6.26
CA LEU A 30 9.04 -5.24 5.77
C LEU A 30 9.15 -6.44 4.81
N LEU A 31 8.65 -7.59 5.21
CA LEU A 31 8.71 -8.82 4.41
C LEU A 31 7.63 -8.85 3.35
N GLN A 32 6.41 -8.46 3.72
CA GLN A 32 5.28 -8.45 2.81
C GLN A 32 4.45 -7.20 3.00
N LEU A 33 3.92 -6.70 1.89
CA LEU A 33 2.79 -5.78 1.89
C LEU A 33 1.53 -6.61 1.65
N LYS A 34 0.61 -6.58 2.61
CA LYS A 34 -0.70 -7.23 2.49
C LYS A 34 -1.73 -6.17 2.12
N VAL A 35 -2.39 -6.38 0.98
CA VAL A 35 -3.50 -5.53 0.52
C VAL A 35 -4.80 -6.30 0.74
N VAL A 36 -5.63 -5.77 1.62
CA VAL A 36 -6.93 -6.36 1.97
C VAL A 36 -8.02 -5.58 1.26
N ALA A 37 -8.77 -6.27 0.42
CA ALA A 37 -9.89 -5.72 -0.33
C ALA A 37 -11.18 -5.84 0.49
N PHE A 38 -11.90 -4.74 0.61
CA PHE A 38 -13.24 -4.63 1.20
C PHE A 38 -14.17 -3.99 0.18
N GLU A 39 -15.49 -4.11 0.38
CA GLU A 39 -16.47 -3.41 -0.48
C GLU A 39 -16.25 -1.89 -0.45
N SER A 40 -15.78 -1.35 0.68
CA SER A 40 -15.52 0.08 0.84
C SER A 40 -14.19 0.56 0.22
N GLY A 41 -13.31 -0.34 -0.21
CA GLY A 41 -11.98 0.02 -0.72
C GLY A 41 -10.86 -0.92 -0.29
N LEU A 42 -9.64 -0.40 -0.15
CA LEU A 42 -8.44 -1.17 0.15
C LEU A 42 -7.83 -0.78 1.50
N SER A 43 -7.31 -1.77 2.22
CA SER A 43 -6.51 -1.58 3.43
C SER A 43 -5.12 -2.17 3.23
N PHE A 44 -4.10 -1.40 3.60
CA PHE A 44 -2.70 -1.78 3.46
C PHE A 44 -2.14 -2.15 4.84
N GLU A 45 -1.48 -3.30 4.91
CA GLU A 45 -0.92 -3.85 6.14
C GLU A 45 0.52 -4.30 5.91
N GLY A 46 1.38 -4.05 6.88
CA GLY A 46 2.76 -4.52 6.85
C GLY A 46 2.96 -5.82 7.62
N VAL A 47 3.69 -6.76 7.01
CA VAL A 47 4.18 -7.99 7.65
C VAL A 47 5.69 -7.86 7.88
N PHE A 48 6.15 -8.02 9.12
CA PHE A 48 7.53 -7.78 9.53
C PHE A 48 8.22 -9.06 9.99
N ALA A 49 9.53 -9.16 9.83
CA ALA A 49 10.32 -10.35 10.16
C ALA A 49 10.31 -10.70 11.66
N PHE A 50 10.31 -9.68 12.53
CA PHE A 50 10.37 -9.84 13.98
C PHE A 50 9.08 -9.34 14.62
N ASN A 51 7.97 -10.02 14.35
CA ASN A 51 6.71 -9.81 15.05
C ASN A 51 6.56 -10.86 16.17
N ASN A 52 7.17 -10.60 17.33
CA ASN A 52 6.90 -11.33 18.59
C ASN A 52 5.47 -11.10 19.13
N GLY A 53 4.66 -10.29 18.45
CA GLY A 53 3.23 -10.16 18.69
C GLY A 53 2.51 -10.08 17.34
N LYS A 54 1.34 -10.72 17.24
CA LYS A 54 0.44 -10.80 16.08
C LYS A 54 -0.13 -9.44 15.61
N ALA A 55 0.62 -8.34 15.74
CA ALA A 55 0.20 -7.04 15.26
C ALA A 55 0.55 -6.91 13.78
N GLN A 56 -0.41 -7.25 12.90
CA GLN A 56 -0.45 -6.66 11.56
C GLN A 56 -0.48 -5.15 11.76
N HIS A 57 0.56 -4.43 11.32
CA HIS A 57 0.54 -2.98 11.42
C HIS A 57 -0.22 -2.43 10.23
N HIS A 58 -1.42 -1.96 10.51
CA HIS A 58 -2.18 -1.15 9.59
C HIS A 58 -1.35 0.06 9.13
N LEU A 59 -1.19 0.21 7.82
CA LEU A 59 -0.42 1.29 7.20
C LEU A 59 -1.33 2.45 6.86
N PHE A 60 -2.35 2.21 6.03
CA PHE A 60 -3.39 3.17 5.64
C PHE A 60 -4.56 2.45 4.94
N LYS A 61 -5.67 3.18 4.73
CA LYS A 61 -6.82 2.74 3.91
C LYS A 61 -7.09 3.74 2.80
N LEU A 62 -7.62 3.25 1.69
CA LEU A 62 -8.16 4.03 0.58
C LEU A 62 -9.60 3.59 0.33
N ASN A 63 -10.48 4.55 0.00
CA ASN A 63 -11.78 4.20 -0.57
C ASN A 63 -11.59 3.66 -2.01
N VAL A 64 -12.68 3.23 -2.65
CA VAL A 64 -12.61 2.64 -4.00
C VAL A 64 -12.07 3.62 -5.04
N GLU A 65 -12.51 4.88 -5.03
CA GLU A 65 -12.11 5.89 -6.02
C GLU A 65 -10.64 6.25 -5.87
N ASP A 66 -10.21 6.51 -4.64
CA ASP A 66 -8.83 6.79 -4.29
C ASP A 66 -7.92 5.59 -4.60
N ALA A 67 -8.40 4.35 -4.40
CA ALA A 67 -7.65 3.16 -4.75
C ALA A 67 -7.42 3.03 -6.27
N VAL A 68 -8.42 3.38 -7.10
CA VAL A 68 -8.28 3.42 -8.56
C VAL A 68 -7.23 4.44 -8.98
N ASP A 69 -7.32 5.66 -8.44
CA ASP A 69 -6.42 6.75 -8.80
C ASP A 69 -5.00 6.51 -8.26
N PHE A 70 -4.87 5.98 -7.05
CA PHE A 70 -3.60 5.55 -6.48
C PHE A 70 -2.93 4.49 -7.34
N SER A 71 -3.67 3.46 -7.75
CA SER A 71 -3.13 2.36 -8.57
C SER A 71 -2.58 2.87 -9.89
N ARG A 72 -3.32 3.78 -10.55
CA ARG A 72 -2.89 4.39 -11.81
C ARG A 72 -1.65 5.26 -11.63
N LYS A 73 -1.69 6.19 -10.66
CA LYS A 73 -0.56 7.09 -10.39
C LYS A 73 0.68 6.33 -9.94
N LEU A 74 0.52 5.25 -9.18
CA LEU A 74 1.62 4.38 -8.80
C LEU A 74 2.26 3.74 -10.02
N VAL A 75 1.46 3.11 -10.89
CA VAL A 75 1.97 2.47 -12.11
C VAL A 75 2.65 3.50 -13.01
N ASP A 76 2.03 4.66 -13.22
CA ASP A 76 2.60 5.73 -14.05
C ASP A 76 3.92 6.28 -13.45
N GLY A 77 3.95 6.55 -12.15
CA GLY A 77 5.13 7.06 -11.45
C GLY A 77 6.29 6.06 -11.46
N VAL A 78 6.01 4.77 -11.28
CA VAL A 78 7.01 3.70 -11.37
C VAL A 78 7.49 3.51 -12.81
N TYR A 79 6.59 3.52 -13.79
CA TYR A 79 6.94 3.36 -15.20
C TYR A 79 7.81 4.52 -15.71
N ARG A 80 7.52 5.74 -15.27
CA ARG A 80 8.24 6.96 -15.67
C ARG A 80 9.42 7.31 -14.77
N ALA A 81 9.65 6.55 -13.69
CA ALA A 81 10.58 6.89 -12.63
C ALA A 81 10.39 8.36 -12.14
N GLN A 82 9.14 8.76 -11.92
CA GLN A 82 8.75 10.12 -11.56
C GLN A 82 8.09 10.15 -10.18
N SER A 83 8.56 11.04 -9.31
CA SER A 83 7.92 11.32 -8.02
C SER A 83 6.58 12.02 -8.20
N GLY A 84 5.64 11.78 -7.29
CA GLY A 84 4.32 12.37 -7.35
C GLY A 84 3.55 12.24 -6.04
N HIS A 85 2.40 12.91 -5.98
CA HIS A 85 1.53 12.88 -4.82
C HIS A 85 0.15 12.35 -5.20
N LEU A 86 -0.38 11.48 -4.34
CA LEU A 86 -1.80 11.22 -4.25
C LEU A 86 -2.31 11.90 -2.98
N LEU A 87 -3.23 12.84 -3.17
CA LEU A 87 -4.09 13.29 -2.09
C LEU A 87 -5.39 12.50 -2.23
N SER A 88 -5.71 11.72 -1.20
CA SER A 88 -7.05 11.23 -0.91
C SER A 88 -7.65 12.14 0.16
N ASP A 89 -8.98 12.21 0.24
CA ASP A 89 -9.69 12.94 1.29
C ASP A 89 -9.31 12.48 2.71
N TYR A 90 -8.78 11.26 2.85
CA TYR A 90 -8.51 10.61 4.13
C TYR A 90 -7.03 10.36 4.39
N VAL A 91 -6.19 10.34 3.35
CA VAL A 91 -4.77 10.07 3.48
C VAL A 91 -3.98 10.75 2.37
N MET A 92 -2.89 11.42 2.74
CA MET A 92 -1.90 11.85 1.77
C MET A 92 -0.85 10.77 1.62
N VAL A 93 -0.60 10.35 0.38
CA VAL A 93 0.45 9.39 0.03
C VAL A 93 1.32 10.01 -1.05
N SER A 94 2.60 10.22 -0.76
CA SER A 94 3.58 10.60 -1.79
C SER A 94 4.37 9.37 -2.24
N LEU A 95 4.72 9.33 -3.52
CA LEU A 95 5.70 8.43 -4.10
C LEU A 95 6.94 9.25 -4.42
N ASN A 96 8.06 8.95 -3.79
CA ASN A 96 9.35 9.54 -4.12
C ASN A 96 10.24 8.50 -4.77
N VAL A 97 10.81 8.84 -5.92
CA VAL A 97 11.84 8.04 -6.57
C VAL A 97 13.20 8.42 -5.99
N VAL A 98 13.95 7.41 -5.54
CA VAL A 98 15.28 7.56 -4.96
C VAL A 98 16.27 6.66 -5.69
N ALA A 99 17.58 6.90 -5.51
CA ALA A 99 18.63 6.23 -6.29
C ALA A 99 18.53 4.69 -6.32
N ASN A 100 18.01 4.07 -5.26
CA ASN A 100 17.94 2.60 -5.13
C ASN A 100 16.52 2.05 -4.94
N GLY A 101 15.49 2.85 -5.27
CA GLY A 101 14.11 2.39 -5.12
C GLY A 101 13.11 3.53 -4.99
N TYR A 102 12.10 3.28 -4.16
CA TYR A 102 10.93 4.13 -4.00
C TYR A 102 10.62 4.32 -2.53
N VAL A 103 10.11 5.50 -2.18
CA VAL A 103 9.66 5.82 -0.82
C VAL A 103 8.20 6.24 -0.88
N PHE A 104 7.34 5.48 -0.20
CA PHE A 104 5.99 5.92 0.09
C PHE A 104 5.98 6.72 1.38
N GLN A 105 5.62 8.00 1.34
CA GLN A 105 5.36 8.76 2.56
C GLN A 105 3.87 8.85 2.77
N ILE A 106 3.41 8.49 3.96
CA ILE A 106 1.99 8.32 4.29
C ILE A 106 1.68 9.18 5.51
N GLY A 107 0.63 9.99 5.41
CA GLY A 107 0.12 10.83 6.50
C GLY A 107 0.57 12.28 6.40
N ASP A 108 0.72 12.93 7.56
CA ASP A 108 1.15 14.33 7.67
C ASP A 108 2.64 14.45 7.27
N MET A 109 2.98 15.41 6.42
CA MET A 109 4.36 15.61 5.94
C MET A 109 5.30 16.16 7.03
N THR A 110 4.76 16.58 8.17
CA THR A 110 5.57 17.00 9.32
C THR A 110 6.13 15.81 10.11
N ASP A 111 5.43 14.67 10.12
CA ASP A 111 5.86 13.41 10.75
C ASP A 111 5.33 12.20 9.96
N PRO A 112 5.81 11.99 8.72
CA PRO A 112 5.26 10.96 7.86
C PRO A 112 5.74 9.57 8.26
N LYS A 113 4.86 8.58 8.10
CA LYS A 113 5.30 7.19 8.05
C LYS A 113 5.86 6.90 6.67
N GLU A 114 7.07 6.36 6.60
CA GLU A 114 7.70 6.10 5.31
C GLU A 114 7.90 4.60 5.08
N ILE A 115 7.65 4.15 3.85
CA ILE A 115 7.91 2.79 3.41
C ILE A 115 8.92 2.86 2.27
N TYR A 116 10.11 2.35 2.52
CA TYR A 116 11.15 2.18 1.53
C TYR A 116 10.95 0.85 0.82
N ILE A 117 11.01 0.84 -0.51
CA ILE A 117 10.85 -0.35 -1.34
C ILE A 117 11.92 -0.35 -2.41
N GLY A 118 12.65 -1.46 -2.53
CA GLY A 118 13.66 -1.66 -3.56
C GLY A 118 13.05 -1.71 -4.97
N THR A 119 13.83 -1.30 -5.96
CA THR A 119 13.43 -1.40 -7.39
C THR A 119 13.07 -2.83 -7.81
N GLY A 120 13.63 -3.85 -7.14
CA GLY A 120 13.35 -5.27 -7.41
C GLY A 120 11.97 -5.76 -6.94
N SER A 121 11.27 -5.00 -6.09
CA SER A 121 9.96 -5.37 -5.54
C SER A 121 8.85 -4.42 -5.95
N ILE A 122 9.14 -3.21 -6.42
CA ILE A 122 8.10 -2.21 -6.75
C ILE A 122 7.08 -2.70 -7.79
N TRP A 123 7.49 -3.44 -8.82
CA TRP A 123 6.56 -3.96 -9.82
C TRP A 123 5.64 -5.06 -9.27
N ARG A 124 6.10 -5.80 -8.24
CA ARG A 124 5.24 -6.73 -7.50
C ARG A 124 4.18 -5.97 -6.69
N VAL A 125 4.55 -4.81 -6.13
CA VAL A 125 3.60 -3.91 -5.45
C VAL A 125 2.55 -3.40 -6.42
N CYS A 126 2.95 -2.87 -7.57
CA CYS A 126 2.03 -2.41 -8.61
C CYS A 126 1.05 -3.53 -9.03
N LYS A 127 1.58 -4.73 -9.32
CA LYS A 127 0.76 -5.86 -9.74
C LYS A 127 -0.22 -6.30 -8.65
N GLY A 128 0.25 -6.46 -7.41
CA GLY A 128 -0.60 -6.90 -6.31
C GLY A 128 -1.69 -5.89 -5.96
N LEU A 129 -1.40 -4.60 -6.08
CA LEU A 129 -2.40 -3.54 -5.93
C LEU A 129 -3.50 -3.63 -7.00
N LEU A 130 -3.12 -3.80 -8.27
CA LEU A 130 -4.09 -3.96 -9.36
C LEU A 130 -4.96 -5.21 -9.17
N GLN A 131 -4.36 -6.32 -8.74
CA GLN A 131 -5.10 -7.55 -8.41
C GLN A 131 -6.11 -7.33 -7.28
N ALA A 132 -5.72 -6.61 -6.22
CA ALA A 132 -6.64 -6.29 -5.12
C ALA A 132 -7.78 -5.37 -5.60
N LEU A 133 -7.47 -4.40 -6.46
CA LEU A 133 -8.45 -3.48 -7.03
C LEU A 133 -9.48 -4.19 -7.91
N ASP A 134 -9.07 -5.19 -8.69
CA ASP A 134 -9.98 -6.00 -9.53
C ASP A 134 -11.05 -6.73 -8.69
N HIS A 135 -10.76 -7.07 -7.43
CA HIS A 135 -11.74 -7.66 -6.52
C HIS A 135 -12.78 -6.65 -6.02
N VAL A 136 -12.40 -5.38 -5.85
CA VAL A 136 -13.30 -4.32 -5.37
C VAL A 136 -14.11 -3.72 -6.52
N ARG A 137 -13.52 -3.62 -7.71
CA ARG A 137 -14.17 -3.13 -8.92
C ARG A 137 -14.00 -4.15 -10.05
N PRO A 138 -14.68 -5.31 -9.99
CA PRO A 138 -14.62 -6.28 -11.05
C PRO A 138 -15.14 -5.63 -12.33
N LYS A 139 -14.26 -5.38 -13.29
CA LYS A 139 -14.72 -5.08 -14.65
C LYS A 139 -15.37 -6.35 -15.17
N GLN A 140 -16.60 -6.24 -15.67
CA GLN A 140 -17.12 -7.26 -16.57
C GLN A 140 -16.14 -7.34 -17.74
N SER A 141 -15.42 -8.45 -17.84
CA SER A 141 -14.70 -8.80 -19.06
C SER A 141 -15.75 -8.88 -20.17
N ASN A 142 -15.69 -7.95 -21.13
CA ASN A 142 -16.36 -8.12 -22.42
C ASN A 142 -15.70 -9.26 -23.18
#